data_AF-A0A7V3WML1-F1
#
_entry.id   AF-A0A7V3WML1-F1
#
_cell.length_a   1.000
_cell.length_b   1.000
_cell.length_c   1.000
_cell.angle_alpha   90.00
_cell.angle_beta   90.00
_cell.angle_gamma   90.00
#
_symmetry.space_group_name_H-M   'P 1'
#
loop_
_entity.id
_entity.type
_entity.pdbx_description
1 polymer ?
#
loop_
_entity_poly.entity_id
_entity_poly.type
_entity_poly.pdbx_seq_one_letter_code
_entity_poly.pdbx_strand_id
1 'polypeptide(L)'
;MQRGLVIMWPGCVWLLWAATAGGATADPTIAGHSVKLDSQGKIIPWYVPVEKAYSEFLHRRWNFVKNAPAAPPSASSVPVQRSKFPQYYFYNGYVTRNTNEVVPDGWMNDVGEKIPNWFESARLYYAYTGDLSVMTIVKGMVDHSLQYGTSATDFAWPCFPYTAANAGDTVYRGFTSAGRFVLHETHVDHAGEMGLTYYRMYQFYGERMYLDAAIAVADALAANVRTGNAEKSVWPYRVNMQTGQITSEYCANWIGCYALLVELARAGHGNPTAYVAAAAKAREWILHYPMKTGYWTDGHTDNPVKSHTYKSNTSKSNAILYLFEHPQFDPDWRTNIPKYIGWTEQFFVHRTSGGEPATAFGANVVGEQDDFNFKMDYQTARYAAECARWYRVSGDESYREKAYRSLNWVTYCSDAEGRATESPYSLHLATWWSDCYGECPRMFYQVFAAIPEWAPPGEDHILYSYGVLVSVIYRPGLVEYRACDPTGVEYLRLSYRPAHVALDGRSLPERADLTTEGWSARSLGGGDYAVTVRRARAGVVGLTASSAASDSSTGK
;
A
#
# COMPACT_ATOMS: atom_id res chain seq x y z
N MET A 1 -93.77 -34.71 5.86
CA MET A 1 -93.98 -35.11 7.27
C MET A 1 -92.59 -35.32 7.86
N GLN A 2 -92.10 -34.72 8.93
CA GLN A 2 -92.61 -33.91 10.03
C GLN A 2 -91.44 -32.99 10.50
N ARG A 3 -91.78 -31.73 10.84
CA ARG A 3 -91.38 -30.89 12.00
C ARG A 3 -89.90 -30.92 12.47
N GLY A 4 -89.22 -29.82 12.76
CA GLY A 4 -89.61 -28.41 12.89
C GLY A 4 -88.44 -27.56 13.43
N LEU A 5 -88.56 -26.25 13.19
CA LEU A 5 -88.12 -25.05 13.94
C LEU A 5 -86.88 -25.13 14.87
N VAL A 6 -85.94 -24.17 14.74
CA VAL A 6 -85.62 -23.14 15.77
C VAL A 6 -84.42 -22.23 15.36
N ILE A 7 -84.75 -20.94 15.18
CA ILE A 7 -84.10 -19.70 15.65
C ILE A 7 -82.71 -19.27 15.07
N MET A 8 -82.76 -18.12 14.36
CA MET A 8 -81.64 -17.21 14.05
C MET A 8 -81.21 -16.39 15.28
N TRP A 9 -79.91 -16.20 15.46
CA TRP A 9 -79.31 -15.05 16.16
C TRP A 9 -78.22 -14.42 15.27
N PRO A 10 -78.11 -13.08 15.19
CA PRO A 10 -77.19 -12.42 14.26
C PRO A 10 -75.75 -12.41 14.80
N GLY A 11 -74.81 -12.69 13.89
CA GLY A 11 -73.38 -12.82 14.16
C GLY A 11 -72.70 -11.53 14.59
N CYS A 12 -71.82 -11.66 15.59
CA CYS A 12 -70.80 -10.69 15.95
C CYS A 12 -69.73 -10.61 14.84
N VAL A 13 -69.50 -9.40 14.35
CA VAL A 13 -68.36 -9.06 13.49
C VAL A 13 -67.10 -9.04 14.36
N TRP A 14 -66.20 -10.00 14.15
CA TRP A 14 -64.86 -9.98 14.72
C TRP A 14 -63.92 -9.23 13.76
N LEU A 15 -63.50 -8.03 14.17
CA LEU A 15 -62.39 -7.30 13.58
C LEU A 15 -61.08 -8.04 13.91
N LEU A 16 -60.56 -8.79 12.95
CA LEU A 16 -59.20 -9.35 12.98
C LEU A 16 -58.20 -8.22 12.75
N TRP A 17 -57.55 -7.75 13.83
CA TRP A 17 -56.31 -7.01 13.74
C TRP A 17 -55.20 -7.97 13.32
N ALA A 18 -54.76 -7.89 12.06
CA ALA A 18 -53.53 -8.51 11.61
C ALA A 18 -52.35 -7.73 12.21
N ALA A 19 -51.80 -8.22 13.31
CA ALA A 19 -50.49 -7.78 13.79
C ALA A 19 -49.44 -8.24 12.78
N THR A 20 -48.94 -7.33 11.96
CA THR A 20 -47.72 -7.54 11.18
C THR A 20 -46.58 -7.63 12.17
N ALA A 21 -46.13 -8.84 12.48
CA ALA A 21 -44.85 -9.08 13.12
C ALA A 21 -43.76 -8.53 12.19
N GLY A 22 -43.31 -7.31 12.46
CA GLY A 22 -42.10 -6.77 11.86
C GLY A 22 -40.92 -7.61 12.34
N GLY A 23 -40.46 -8.53 11.50
CA GLY A 23 -39.18 -9.19 11.73
C GLY A 23 -38.11 -8.11 11.77
N ALA A 24 -37.43 -7.96 12.90
CA ALA A 24 -36.26 -7.09 13.01
C ALA A 24 -35.22 -7.59 11.99
N THR A 25 -35.03 -6.84 10.91
CA THR A 25 -33.89 -7.04 10.01
C THR A 25 -32.63 -6.82 10.84
N ALA A 26 -31.75 -7.81 10.90
CA ALA A 26 -30.47 -7.66 11.58
C ALA A 26 -29.71 -6.45 11.00
N ASP A 27 -29.10 -5.65 11.86
CA ASP A 27 -28.30 -4.50 11.44
C ASP A 27 -27.21 -4.97 10.46
N PRO A 28 -26.96 -4.22 9.36
CA PRO A 28 -25.95 -4.60 8.40
C PRO A 28 -24.55 -4.66 9.03
N THR A 29 -23.75 -5.63 8.62
CA THR A 29 -22.36 -5.80 9.09
C THR A 29 -21.37 -5.87 7.92
N ILE A 30 -20.12 -5.48 8.20
CA ILE A 30 -18.96 -5.69 7.32
C ILE A 30 -17.88 -6.36 8.17
N ALA A 31 -17.40 -7.53 7.75
CA ALA A 31 -16.46 -8.36 8.52
C ALA A 31 -16.85 -8.54 10.01
N GLY A 32 -18.15 -8.66 10.30
CA GLY A 32 -18.66 -8.82 11.67
C GLY A 32 -18.86 -7.53 12.47
N HIS A 33 -18.46 -6.36 11.95
CA HIS A 33 -18.69 -5.07 12.59
C HIS A 33 -20.02 -4.46 12.14
N SER A 34 -20.87 -4.02 13.09
CA SER A 34 -22.08 -3.25 12.78
C SER A 34 -21.73 -1.95 12.06
N VAL A 35 -22.35 -1.71 10.90
CA VAL A 35 -22.07 -0.52 10.08
C VAL A 35 -22.54 0.75 10.79
N LYS A 36 -21.65 1.74 10.88
CA LYS A 36 -21.95 3.09 11.37
C LYS A 36 -22.14 4.04 10.19
N LEU A 37 -23.21 4.83 10.24
CA LEU A 37 -23.61 5.75 9.18
C LEU A 37 -23.69 7.19 9.72
N ASP A 38 -23.39 8.15 8.85
CA ASP A 38 -23.66 9.56 9.10
C ASP A 38 -25.14 9.93 8.88
N SER A 39 -25.47 11.22 9.02
CA SER A 39 -26.82 11.74 8.80
C SER A 39 -27.33 11.62 7.35
N GLN A 40 -26.45 11.33 6.39
CA GLN A 40 -26.81 11.06 4.99
C GLN A 40 -26.99 9.55 4.72
N GLY A 41 -26.85 8.70 5.73
CA GLY A 41 -26.90 7.25 5.58
C GLY A 41 -25.65 6.66 4.92
N LYS A 42 -24.51 7.36 4.98
CA LYS A 42 -23.24 6.92 4.38
C LYS A 42 -22.23 6.50 5.44
N ILE A 43 -21.35 5.57 5.08
CA ILE A 43 -20.41 4.95 6.00
C ILE A 43 -19.43 5.96 6.63
N ILE A 44 -19.25 5.81 7.95
CA ILE A 44 -18.22 6.45 8.77
C ILE A 44 -17.38 5.35 9.46
N PRO A 45 -16.16 5.65 9.95
CA PRO A 45 -15.36 4.67 10.66
C PRO A 45 -16.10 4.07 11.87
N TRP A 46 -15.84 2.81 12.16
CA TRP A 46 -16.39 2.16 13.36
C TRP A 46 -15.53 2.39 14.61
N TYR A 47 -14.26 2.75 14.43
CA TYR A 47 -13.36 3.13 15.52
C TYR A 47 -13.81 4.43 16.18
N VAL A 48 -13.67 4.49 17.52
CA VAL A 48 -13.94 5.68 18.32
C VAL A 48 -12.69 6.06 19.14
N PRO A 49 -12.34 7.36 19.25
CA PRO A 49 -13.03 8.50 18.63
C PRO A 49 -12.76 8.59 17.11
N VAL A 50 -13.74 9.09 16.34
CA VAL A 50 -13.74 9.04 14.86
C VAL A 50 -12.56 9.81 14.26
N GLU A 51 -12.19 10.93 14.87
CA GLU A 51 -11.07 11.78 14.45
C GLU A 51 -9.70 11.11 14.60
N LYS A 52 -9.61 9.97 15.30
CA LYS A 52 -8.39 9.16 15.42
C LYS A 52 -8.47 7.81 14.70
N ALA A 53 -9.60 7.50 14.06
CA ALA A 53 -9.89 6.17 13.53
C ALA A 53 -8.82 5.62 12.57
N TYR A 54 -8.31 6.47 11.68
CA TYR A 54 -7.29 6.06 10.72
C TYR A 54 -5.92 5.82 11.37
N SER A 55 -5.54 6.63 12.37
CA SER A 55 -4.32 6.39 13.16
C SER A 55 -4.44 5.09 13.95
N GLU A 56 -5.59 4.87 14.60
CA GLU A 56 -5.89 3.63 15.34
C GLU A 56 -5.84 2.40 14.45
N PHE A 57 -6.38 2.47 13.23
CA PHE A 57 -6.27 1.39 12.24
C PHE A 57 -4.79 1.04 11.97
N LEU A 58 -3.95 2.03 11.69
CA LEU A 58 -2.52 1.84 11.41
C LEU A 58 -1.79 1.23 12.61
N HIS A 59 -2.04 1.74 13.82
CA HIS A 59 -1.44 1.20 15.04
C HIS A 59 -1.85 -0.26 15.28
N ARG A 60 -3.13 -0.60 15.10
CA ARG A 60 -3.63 -1.97 15.30
C ARG A 60 -3.03 -2.95 14.29
N ARG A 61 -2.95 -2.56 13.01
CA ARG A 61 -2.29 -3.37 11.97
C ARG A 61 -0.85 -3.73 12.35
N TRP A 62 -0.06 -2.73 12.76
CA TRP A 62 1.33 -2.97 13.18
C TRP A 62 1.45 -3.72 14.50
N ASN A 63 0.53 -3.49 15.45
CA ASN A 63 0.49 -4.25 16.69
C ASN A 63 0.19 -5.73 16.43
N PHE A 64 -0.69 -6.05 15.49
CA PHE A 64 -0.93 -7.43 15.07
C PHE A 64 0.33 -8.06 14.47
N VAL A 65 1.03 -7.36 13.56
CA VAL A 65 2.28 -7.84 12.96
C VAL A 65 3.35 -8.14 14.01
N LYS A 66 3.55 -7.24 14.98
CA LYS A 66 4.54 -7.42 16.06
C LYS A 66 4.24 -8.62 16.95
N ASN A 67 2.98 -9.04 17.02
CA ASN A 67 2.50 -10.17 17.81
C ASN A 67 2.09 -11.37 16.95
N ALA A 68 2.46 -11.39 15.66
CA ALA A 68 2.09 -12.47 14.76
C ALA A 68 2.66 -13.80 15.26
N PRO A 69 1.91 -14.91 15.12
CA PRO A 69 2.37 -16.21 15.60
C PRO A 69 3.63 -16.66 14.86
N ALA A 70 4.45 -17.44 15.57
CA ALA A 70 5.59 -18.12 14.97
C ALA A 70 5.13 -19.05 13.84
N ALA A 71 5.93 -19.18 12.79
CA ALA A 71 5.72 -20.20 11.78
C ALA A 71 5.73 -21.60 12.43
N PRO A 72 4.93 -22.57 11.96
CA PRO A 72 4.99 -23.94 12.46
C PRO A 72 6.41 -24.52 12.31
N PRO A 73 6.85 -25.56 13.00
CA PRO A 73 8.21 -26.09 12.84
C PRO A 73 8.48 -26.68 11.45
N SER A 74 9.73 -26.63 10.99
CA SER A 74 10.24 -27.29 9.78
C SER A 74 10.95 -28.60 10.13
N ALA A 75 11.20 -29.46 9.12
CA ALA A 75 12.03 -30.65 9.30
C ALA A 75 13.47 -30.27 9.72
N SER A 76 14.10 -31.06 10.60
CA SER A 76 15.42 -30.74 11.17
C SER A 76 16.57 -30.62 10.15
N SER A 77 16.37 -31.06 8.90
CA SER A 77 17.36 -31.02 7.83
C SER A 77 17.36 -29.74 6.99
N VAL A 78 16.43 -28.80 7.25
CA VAL A 78 16.44 -27.52 6.51
C VAL A 78 17.50 -26.55 7.07
N PRO A 79 18.05 -25.62 6.26
CA PRO A 79 19.10 -24.71 6.71
C PRO A 79 18.70 -23.76 7.84
N VAL A 80 17.40 -23.47 7.97
CA VAL A 80 16.85 -22.50 8.93
C VAL A 80 15.62 -23.08 9.60
N GLN A 81 15.62 -23.14 10.94
CA GLN A 81 14.45 -23.60 11.68
C GLN A 81 13.35 -22.54 11.65
N ARG A 82 12.29 -22.80 10.86
CA ARG A 82 11.28 -21.78 10.55
C ARG A 82 10.49 -21.29 11.77
N SER A 83 10.36 -22.11 12.83
CA SER A 83 9.69 -21.72 14.09
C SER A 83 10.40 -20.62 14.90
N LYS A 84 11.56 -20.15 14.45
CA LYS A 84 12.24 -18.98 15.00
C LYS A 84 11.75 -17.66 14.41
N PHE A 85 10.88 -17.72 13.40
CA PHE A 85 10.37 -16.56 12.67
C PHE A 85 8.85 -16.51 12.75
N PRO A 86 8.25 -15.32 12.72
CA PRO A 86 6.81 -15.18 12.50
C PRO A 86 6.37 -15.77 11.16
N GLN A 87 5.12 -16.21 11.08
CA GLN A 87 4.63 -16.90 9.87
C GLN A 87 4.72 -16.06 8.59
N TYR A 88 4.62 -14.74 8.67
CA TYR A 88 4.73 -13.86 7.50
C TYR A 88 6.09 -13.93 6.78
N TYR A 89 7.14 -14.54 7.36
CA TYR A 89 8.40 -14.78 6.65
C TYR A 89 8.27 -15.83 5.53
N PHE A 90 7.40 -16.82 5.70
CA PHE A 90 7.40 -18.04 4.89
C PHE A 90 6.04 -18.40 4.30
N TYR A 91 5.01 -17.59 4.55
CA TYR A 91 3.67 -17.79 4.03
C TYR A 91 3.12 -16.47 3.48
N ASN A 92 2.32 -16.57 2.42
CA ASN A 92 1.60 -15.46 1.80
C ASN A 92 0.48 -14.93 2.69
N GLY A 93 -0.23 -15.82 3.39
CA GLY A 93 -1.39 -15.43 4.16
C GLY A 93 -1.71 -16.33 5.35
N TYR A 94 -2.90 -16.14 5.87
CA TYR A 94 -3.48 -16.96 6.94
C TYR A 94 -4.99 -17.11 6.76
N VAL A 95 -5.53 -18.13 7.42
CA VAL A 95 -6.96 -18.38 7.56
C VAL A 95 -7.36 -18.35 9.03
N THR A 96 -8.58 -17.89 9.30
CA THR A 96 -9.21 -17.90 10.62
C THR A 96 -10.29 -18.97 10.63
N ARG A 97 -9.94 -20.20 11.05
CA ARG A 97 -10.87 -21.35 11.02
C ARG A 97 -11.85 -21.32 12.20
N ASN A 98 -12.82 -20.40 12.20
CA ASN A 98 -13.87 -20.28 13.23
C ASN A 98 -13.34 -20.27 14.70
N THR A 99 -12.07 -19.98 14.88
CA THR A 99 -11.35 -19.84 16.14
C THR A 99 -10.56 -18.54 16.10
N ASN A 100 -10.13 -18.04 17.27
CA ASN A 100 -9.15 -16.95 17.35
C ASN A 100 -7.74 -17.37 16.88
N GLU A 101 -7.58 -18.56 16.32
CA GLU A 101 -6.29 -19.06 15.83
C GLU A 101 -5.98 -18.51 14.44
N VAL A 102 -4.75 -18.07 14.25
CA VAL A 102 -4.23 -17.56 12.98
C VAL A 102 -3.35 -18.65 12.40
N VAL A 103 -3.91 -19.44 11.48
CA VAL A 103 -3.22 -20.59 10.87
C VAL A 103 -2.65 -20.15 9.52
N PRO A 104 -1.37 -20.45 9.21
CA PRO A 104 -0.79 -20.05 7.93
C PRO A 104 -1.54 -20.70 6.77
N ASP A 105 -1.72 -19.92 5.70
CA ASP A 105 -2.23 -20.43 4.44
C ASP A 105 -1.16 -21.29 3.74
N GLY A 106 -1.59 -22.38 3.12
CA GLY A 106 -0.70 -23.37 2.51
C GLY A 106 -0.38 -23.10 1.04
N TRP A 107 -0.79 -21.95 0.50
CA TRP A 107 -0.70 -21.65 -0.93
C TRP A 107 0.75 -21.41 -1.36
N MET A 108 1.36 -20.29 -0.95
CA MET A 108 2.71 -19.92 -1.36
C MET A 108 3.42 -19.01 -0.34
N ASN A 109 4.59 -18.49 -0.73
CA ASN A 109 5.23 -17.34 -0.12
C ASN A 109 5.48 -16.27 -1.20
N ASP A 110 4.78 -15.15 -1.10
CA ASP A 110 4.66 -14.04 -2.06
C ASP A 110 5.75 -12.96 -1.88
N VAL A 111 7.01 -13.39 -1.88
CA VAL A 111 8.17 -12.58 -1.46
C VAL A 111 8.27 -11.24 -2.19
N GLY A 112 8.02 -11.25 -3.51
CA GLY A 112 8.21 -10.11 -4.41
C GLY A 112 7.22 -8.97 -4.19
N GLU A 113 6.02 -9.27 -3.68
CA GLU A 113 5.02 -8.26 -3.32
C GLU A 113 5.14 -7.87 -1.85
N LYS A 114 5.38 -8.87 -0.99
CA LYS A 114 5.47 -8.66 0.45
C LYS A 114 6.61 -7.74 0.85
N ILE A 115 7.83 -7.99 0.36
CA ILE A 115 9.01 -7.22 0.80
C ILE A 115 8.89 -5.72 0.46
N PRO A 116 8.60 -5.33 -0.79
CA PRO A 116 8.47 -3.92 -1.13
C PRO A 116 7.33 -3.22 -0.39
N ASN A 117 6.14 -3.84 -0.37
CA ASN A 117 4.98 -3.24 0.30
C ASN A 117 5.19 -3.09 1.81
N TRP A 118 5.80 -4.08 2.46
CA TRP A 118 6.09 -4.01 3.89
C TRP A 118 7.17 -2.98 4.21
N PHE A 119 8.23 -2.88 3.40
CA PHE A 119 9.24 -1.84 3.56
C PHE A 119 8.61 -0.45 3.47
N GLU A 120 7.77 -0.24 2.47
CA GLU A 120 7.11 1.04 2.28
C GLU A 120 6.14 1.37 3.42
N SER A 121 5.36 0.39 3.88
CA SER A 121 4.49 0.53 5.06
C SER A 121 5.31 0.87 6.30
N ALA A 122 6.41 0.17 6.53
CA ALA A 122 7.27 0.33 7.70
C ALA A 122 7.96 1.69 7.72
N ARG A 123 8.54 2.15 6.61
CA ARG A 123 9.23 3.44 6.56
C ARG A 123 8.26 4.60 6.77
N LEU A 124 7.03 4.48 6.27
CA LEU A 124 6.00 5.52 6.42
C LEU A 124 5.46 5.52 7.85
N TYR A 125 5.24 4.35 8.45
CA TYR A 125 4.87 4.25 9.87
C TYR A 125 5.98 4.73 10.80
N TYR A 126 7.25 4.42 10.50
CA TYR A 126 8.40 4.96 11.22
C TYR A 126 8.47 6.49 11.11
N ALA A 127 8.31 7.04 9.90
CA ALA A 127 8.27 8.50 9.73
C ALA A 127 7.11 9.10 10.54
N TYR A 128 5.94 8.48 10.50
CA TYR A 128 4.72 8.93 11.18
C TYR A 128 4.83 8.88 12.72
N THR A 129 5.43 7.82 13.29
CA THR A 129 5.39 7.55 14.74
C THR A 129 6.74 7.68 15.46
N GLY A 130 7.86 7.62 14.73
CA GLY A 130 9.20 7.43 15.29
C GLY A 130 9.50 5.98 15.73
N ASP A 131 8.57 5.04 15.56
CA ASP A 131 8.74 3.65 16.00
C ASP A 131 9.69 2.86 15.08
N LEU A 132 10.92 2.68 15.52
CA LEU A 132 11.95 1.98 14.74
C LEU A 132 11.72 0.46 14.67
N SER A 133 10.88 -0.13 15.52
CA SER A 133 10.71 -1.59 15.59
C SER A 133 10.15 -2.19 14.29
N VAL A 134 9.31 -1.43 13.56
CA VAL A 134 8.75 -1.89 12.29
C VAL A 134 9.81 -1.99 11.19
N MET A 135 10.80 -1.09 11.21
CA MET A 135 11.93 -1.16 10.28
C MET A 135 12.82 -2.35 10.59
N THR A 136 13.06 -2.65 11.87
CA THR A 136 13.79 -3.86 12.30
C THR A 136 13.12 -5.14 11.81
N ILE A 137 11.78 -5.22 11.85
CA ILE A 137 11.03 -6.36 11.32
C ILE A 137 11.31 -6.56 9.83
N VAL A 138 11.17 -5.50 9.04
CA VAL A 138 11.39 -5.57 7.58
C VAL A 138 12.85 -5.85 7.25
N LYS A 139 13.81 -5.29 8.01
CA LYS A 139 15.23 -5.59 7.84
C LYS A 139 15.48 -7.10 7.90
N GLY A 140 14.90 -7.79 8.88
CA GLY A 140 15.03 -9.25 8.98
C GLY A 140 14.48 -10.00 7.76
N MET A 141 13.36 -9.54 7.19
CA MET A 141 12.78 -10.14 5.98
C MET A 141 13.66 -9.92 4.74
N VAL A 142 14.18 -8.70 4.57
CA VAL A 142 15.11 -8.35 3.48
C VAL A 142 16.41 -9.14 3.63
N ASP A 143 17.00 -9.19 4.83
CA ASP A 143 18.24 -9.93 5.11
C ASP A 143 18.07 -11.42 4.80
N HIS A 144 16.95 -12.02 5.22
CA HIS A 144 16.63 -13.41 4.89
C HIS A 144 16.52 -13.63 3.38
N SER A 145 15.81 -12.75 2.68
CA SER A 145 15.65 -12.84 1.22
C SER A 145 16.97 -12.68 0.48
N LEU A 146 17.84 -11.77 0.89
CA LEU A 146 19.15 -11.60 0.27
C LEU A 146 20.02 -12.85 0.46
N GLN A 147 19.98 -13.45 1.64
CA GLN A 147 20.78 -14.62 1.98
C GLN A 147 20.26 -15.91 1.32
N TYR A 148 18.95 -16.09 1.26
CA TYR A 148 18.31 -17.37 0.89
C TYR A 148 17.40 -17.29 -0.34
N GLY A 149 17.32 -16.14 -1.00
CA GLY A 149 16.40 -15.86 -2.11
C GLY A 149 17.02 -15.01 -3.21
N THR A 150 18.31 -15.22 -3.49
CA THR A 150 19.05 -14.57 -4.58
C THR A 150 19.61 -15.63 -5.53
N SER A 151 19.54 -15.40 -6.85
CA SER A 151 20.11 -16.31 -7.85
C SER A 151 21.64 -16.37 -7.78
N ALA A 152 22.23 -17.47 -8.27
CA ALA A 152 23.68 -17.64 -8.28
C ALA A 152 24.34 -16.67 -9.29
N THR A 153 25.63 -16.38 -9.09
CA THR A 153 26.38 -15.43 -9.92
C THR A 153 26.62 -15.89 -11.36
N ASP A 154 26.49 -17.20 -11.63
CA ASP A 154 26.69 -17.82 -12.95
C ASP A 154 25.37 -18.01 -13.73
N PHE A 155 24.24 -17.57 -13.17
CA PHE A 155 22.94 -17.59 -13.84
C PHE A 155 22.87 -16.52 -14.94
N ALA A 156 22.02 -16.73 -15.95
CA ALA A 156 21.77 -15.74 -17.00
C ALA A 156 21.19 -14.42 -16.45
N TRP A 157 20.47 -14.49 -15.32
CA TRP A 157 20.07 -13.36 -14.49
C TRP A 157 20.79 -13.48 -13.13
N PRO A 158 22.05 -13.00 -13.04
CA PRO A 158 22.88 -13.23 -11.86
C PRO A 158 22.48 -12.30 -10.72
N CYS A 159 22.59 -12.79 -9.48
CA CYS A 159 22.30 -12.01 -8.26
C CYS A 159 20.92 -11.34 -8.25
N PHE A 160 19.95 -11.94 -8.93
CA PHE A 160 18.59 -11.41 -9.10
C PHE A 160 17.65 -12.12 -8.12
N PRO A 161 16.69 -11.40 -7.50
CA PRO A 161 15.90 -11.98 -6.41
C PRO A 161 14.80 -12.91 -6.92
N TYR A 162 14.52 -13.94 -6.12
CA TYR A 162 13.31 -14.74 -6.26
C TYR A 162 12.11 -13.98 -5.70
N THR A 163 11.03 -13.94 -6.46
CA THR A 163 9.80 -13.24 -6.07
C THR A 163 8.73 -14.14 -5.47
N ALA A 164 8.94 -15.46 -5.49
CA ALA A 164 8.02 -16.42 -4.91
C ALA A 164 8.76 -17.65 -4.36
N ALA A 165 8.15 -18.32 -3.39
CA ALA A 165 8.56 -19.64 -2.90
C ALA A 165 7.34 -20.50 -2.54
N ASN A 166 7.55 -21.80 -2.32
CA ASN A 166 6.48 -22.62 -1.76
C ASN A 166 6.19 -22.22 -0.32
N ALA A 167 4.95 -22.43 0.12
CA ALA A 167 4.55 -22.19 1.50
C ALA A 167 5.45 -22.93 2.49
N GLY A 168 6.07 -22.19 3.40
CA GLY A 168 6.94 -22.72 4.45
C GLY A 168 8.40 -22.99 4.05
N ASP A 169 8.78 -22.79 2.78
CA ASP A 169 10.17 -22.92 2.34
C ASP A 169 11.02 -21.79 2.92
N THR A 170 12.18 -22.15 3.47
CA THR A 170 13.16 -21.19 4.02
C THR A 170 14.25 -20.79 3.04
N VAL A 171 14.31 -21.46 1.88
CA VAL A 171 15.18 -21.13 0.75
C VAL A 171 14.29 -20.93 -0.47
N TYR A 172 14.36 -19.75 -1.08
CA TYR A 172 13.43 -19.36 -2.13
C TYR A 172 13.97 -19.81 -3.49
N ARG A 173 13.15 -20.58 -4.22
CA ARG A 173 13.51 -21.16 -5.52
C ARG A 173 12.37 -21.10 -6.56
N GLY A 174 11.35 -20.28 -6.30
CA GLY A 174 10.10 -20.22 -7.07
C GLY A 174 8.97 -21.03 -6.42
N PHE A 175 7.72 -20.74 -6.84
CA PHE A 175 6.51 -21.43 -6.39
C PHE A 175 6.23 -22.68 -7.26
N THR A 176 7.05 -23.70 -7.06
CA THR A 176 7.10 -24.91 -7.91
C THR A 176 6.07 -25.98 -7.52
N SER A 177 5.67 -26.05 -6.24
CA SER A 177 4.81 -27.11 -5.72
C SER A 177 3.41 -27.14 -6.34
N ALA A 178 2.88 -25.98 -6.71
CA ALA A 178 1.60 -25.84 -7.40
C ALA A 178 1.72 -25.83 -8.94
N GLY A 179 2.93 -26.03 -9.49
CA GLY A 179 3.17 -25.95 -10.93
C GLY A 179 2.95 -24.57 -11.54
N ARG A 180 2.93 -23.51 -10.71
CA ARG A 180 2.77 -22.11 -11.16
C ARG A 180 4.07 -21.51 -11.70
N PHE A 181 5.21 -22.03 -11.21
CA PHE A 181 6.56 -21.66 -11.63
C PHE A 181 7.35 -22.92 -11.97
N VAL A 182 8.27 -22.79 -12.93
CA VAL A 182 9.38 -23.75 -13.04
C VAL A 182 10.47 -23.39 -12.04
N LEU A 183 11.34 -24.35 -11.69
CA LEU A 183 12.48 -24.09 -10.81
C LEU A 183 13.33 -22.94 -11.36
N HIS A 184 13.72 -21.99 -10.52
CA HIS A 184 14.49 -20.80 -10.91
C HIS A 184 13.73 -19.74 -11.71
N GLU A 185 12.41 -19.85 -11.84
CA GLU A 185 11.59 -18.78 -12.42
C GLU A 185 11.37 -17.62 -11.44
N THR A 186 11.33 -16.39 -11.95
CA THR A 186 11.03 -15.17 -11.20
C THR A 186 10.16 -14.22 -12.02
N HIS A 187 9.50 -13.29 -11.33
CA HIS A 187 8.84 -12.12 -11.92
C HIS A 187 9.81 -10.95 -12.00
N VAL A 188 10.04 -10.42 -13.20
CA VAL A 188 11.06 -9.37 -13.40
C VAL A 188 10.61 -8.02 -12.82
N ASP A 189 9.32 -7.72 -12.88
CA ASP A 189 8.71 -6.51 -12.33
C ASP A 189 8.86 -6.45 -10.80
N HIS A 190 8.42 -7.49 -10.10
CA HIS A 190 8.52 -7.58 -8.65
C HIS A 190 9.98 -7.64 -8.19
N ALA A 191 10.85 -8.35 -8.91
CA ALA A 191 12.28 -8.39 -8.61
C ALA A 191 12.95 -7.00 -8.73
N GLY A 192 12.53 -6.20 -9.71
CA GLY A 192 12.97 -4.81 -9.83
C GLY A 192 12.48 -3.92 -8.68
N GLU A 193 11.26 -4.13 -8.20
CA GLU A 193 10.73 -3.43 -7.02
C GLU A 193 11.45 -3.85 -5.72
N MET A 194 11.85 -5.11 -5.60
CA MET A 194 12.77 -5.55 -4.54
C MET A 194 14.13 -4.85 -4.64
N GLY A 195 14.66 -4.64 -5.85
CA GLY A 195 15.88 -3.85 -6.06
C GLY A 195 15.73 -2.39 -5.57
N LEU A 196 14.59 -1.75 -5.84
CA LEU A 196 14.27 -0.42 -5.29
C LEU A 196 14.25 -0.46 -3.75
N THR A 197 13.66 -1.50 -3.18
CA THR A 197 13.65 -1.73 -1.74
C THR A 197 15.07 -1.86 -1.18
N TYR A 198 15.96 -2.59 -1.85
CA TYR A 198 17.36 -2.70 -1.44
C TYR A 198 18.06 -1.33 -1.47
N TYR A 199 17.83 -0.51 -2.50
CA TYR A 199 18.41 0.83 -2.53
C TYR A 199 17.92 1.69 -1.36
N ARG A 200 16.63 1.62 -1.04
CA ARG A 200 16.04 2.35 0.09
C ARG A 200 16.45 1.80 1.45
N MET A 201 16.72 0.50 1.56
CA MET A 201 17.38 -0.11 2.72
C MET A 201 18.79 0.44 2.92
N TYR A 202 19.56 0.63 1.84
CA TYR A 202 20.85 1.32 1.90
C TYR A 202 20.70 2.77 2.37
N GLN A 203 19.72 3.51 1.85
CA GLN A 203 19.45 4.88 2.30
C GLN A 203 19.09 4.93 3.80
N PHE A 204 18.37 3.93 4.31
CA PHE A 204 17.94 3.89 5.71
C PHE A 204 19.05 3.45 6.66
N TYR A 205 19.73 2.34 6.37
CA TYR A 205 20.71 1.70 7.27
C TYR A 205 22.16 2.07 6.97
N GLY A 206 22.46 2.58 5.77
CA GLY A 206 23.83 2.86 5.33
C GLY A 206 24.68 1.61 5.04
N GLU A 207 24.11 0.40 5.13
CA GLU A 207 24.84 -0.85 4.93
C GLU A 207 25.07 -1.14 3.44
N ARG A 208 26.35 -1.28 3.06
CA ARG A 208 26.77 -1.39 1.66
C ARG A 208 26.20 -2.61 0.93
N MET A 209 25.95 -3.72 1.65
CA MET A 209 25.37 -4.93 1.06
C MET A 209 24.04 -4.70 0.35
N TYR A 210 23.22 -3.76 0.86
CA TYR A 210 21.95 -3.41 0.23
C TYR A 210 22.14 -2.63 -1.07
N LEU A 211 23.12 -1.71 -1.09
CA LEU A 211 23.46 -0.98 -2.31
C LEU A 211 24.00 -1.93 -3.39
N ASP A 212 24.87 -2.86 -3.01
CA ASP A 212 25.45 -3.81 -3.96
C ASP A 212 24.36 -4.74 -4.54
N ALA A 213 23.39 -5.17 -3.72
CA ALA A 213 22.24 -5.93 -4.20
C ALA A 213 21.33 -5.11 -5.14
N ALA A 214 21.07 -3.83 -4.81
CA ALA A 214 20.30 -2.94 -5.68
C ALA A 214 20.98 -2.72 -7.04
N ILE A 215 22.31 -2.53 -7.03
CA ILE A 215 23.12 -2.38 -8.24
C ILE A 215 23.05 -3.66 -9.08
N ALA A 216 23.17 -4.85 -8.48
CA ALA A 216 23.07 -6.11 -9.21
C ALA A 216 21.72 -6.27 -9.93
N VAL A 217 20.61 -5.90 -9.27
CA VAL A 217 19.27 -5.90 -9.90
C VAL A 217 19.21 -4.89 -11.05
N ALA A 218 19.73 -3.68 -10.85
CA ALA A 218 19.74 -2.63 -11.86
C ALA A 218 20.60 -2.98 -13.08
N ASP A 219 21.76 -3.60 -12.87
CA ASP A 219 22.64 -4.08 -13.94
C ASP A 219 21.96 -5.18 -14.76
N ALA A 220 21.29 -6.14 -14.10
CA ALA A 220 20.53 -7.19 -14.77
C ALA A 220 19.36 -6.61 -15.60
N LEU A 221 18.62 -5.64 -15.05
CA LEU A 221 17.55 -4.93 -15.78
C LEU A 221 18.12 -4.17 -16.98
N ALA A 222 19.21 -3.43 -16.81
CA ALA A 222 19.82 -2.65 -17.89
C ALA A 222 20.39 -3.53 -19.00
N ALA A 223 20.96 -4.70 -18.66
CA ALA A 223 21.46 -5.66 -19.64
C ALA A 223 20.35 -6.34 -20.45
N ASN A 224 19.16 -6.53 -19.85
CA ASN A 224 18.05 -7.25 -20.46
C ASN A 224 16.93 -6.34 -21.01
N VAL A 225 17.11 -5.01 -20.97
CA VAL A 225 16.12 -4.06 -21.49
C VAL A 225 16.03 -4.13 -23.01
N ARG A 226 14.82 -4.28 -23.55
CA ARG A 226 14.55 -4.29 -24.98
C ARG A 226 13.63 -3.15 -25.38
N THR A 227 13.55 -2.90 -26.68
CA THR A 227 12.44 -2.10 -27.23
C THR A 227 11.21 -2.99 -27.25
N GLY A 228 10.23 -2.69 -26.40
CA GLY A 228 8.97 -3.43 -26.35
C GLY A 228 8.01 -3.04 -27.47
N ASN A 229 6.94 -3.80 -27.62
CA ASN A 229 5.80 -3.51 -28.47
C ASN A 229 4.47 -3.82 -27.74
N ALA A 230 3.34 -3.84 -28.45
CA ALA A 230 2.02 -4.09 -27.87
C ALA A 230 1.84 -5.47 -27.21
N GLU A 231 2.66 -6.46 -27.60
CA GLU A 231 2.56 -7.85 -27.13
C GLU A 231 3.77 -8.28 -26.29
N LYS A 232 4.83 -7.46 -26.26
CA LYS A 232 6.10 -7.73 -25.58
C LYS A 232 6.53 -6.49 -24.80
N SER A 233 6.59 -6.58 -23.48
CA SER A 233 7.00 -5.45 -22.66
C SER A 233 8.50 -5.14 -22.74
N VAL A 234 8.89 -3.97 -22.24
CA VAL A 234 10.28 -3.49 -22.20
C VAL A 234 11.25 -4.46 -21.50
N TRP A 235 10.72 -5.28 -20.59
CA TRP A 235 11.33 -6.50 -20.07
C TRP A 235 10.36 -7.67 -20.21
N PRO A 236 10.83 -8.93 -20.29
CA PRO A 236 9.94 -10.08 -20.13
C PRO A 236 9.28 -10.06 -18.75
N TYR A 237 8.03 -10.51 -18.65
CA TYR A 237 7.35 -10.58 -17.35
C TYR A 237 7.94 -11.66 -16.45
N ARG A 238 8.21 -12.85 -17.02
CA ARG A 238 8.80 -13.98 -16.30
C ARG A 238 9.98 -14.57 -17.06
N VAL A 239 11.00 -14.94 -16.29
CA VAL A 239 12.21 -15.60 -16.80
C VAL A 239 12.64 -16.72 -15.88
N ASN A 240 13.14 -17.81 -16.46
CA ASN A 240 13.99 -18.74 -15.75
C ASN A 240 15.38 -18.09 -15.59
N MET A 241 15.74 -17.72 -14.38
CA MET A 241 16.96 -16.95 -14.11
C MET A 241 18.23 -17.72 -14.48
N GLN A 242 18.24 -19.05 -14.34
CA GLN A 242 19.41 -19.88 -14.65
C GLN A 242 19.71 -19.88 -16.15
N THR A 243 18.68 -20.12 -16.97
CA THR A 243 18.84 -20.33 -18.42
C THR A 243 18.61 -19.06 -19.25
N GLY A 244 17.96 -18.05 -18.67
CA GLY A 244 17.50 -16.85 -19.38
C GLY A 244 16.24 -17.08 -20.22
N GLN A 245 15.64 -18.28 -20.16
CA GLN A 245 14.42 -18.59 -20.91
C GLN A 245 13.27 -17.70 -20.46
N ILE A 246 12.67 -16.97 -21.41
CA ILE A 246 11.45 -16.18 -21.19
C ILE A 246 10.25 -17.14 -21.17
N THR A 247 9.45 -17.06 -20.10
CA THR A 247 8.25 -17.90 -19.93
C THR A 247 6.95 -17.10 -19.97
N SER A 248 7.03 -15.77 -19.81
CA SER A 248 5.97 -14.81 -20.12
C SER A 248 6.54 -13.48 -20.63
N GLU A 249 5.94 -12.94 -21.69
CA GLU A 249 6.50 -11.84 -22.50
C GLU A 249 6.01 -10.45 -22.10
N TYR A 250 4.83 -10.33 -21.49
CA TYR A 250 4.14 -9.05 -21.27
C TYR A 250 3.74 -8.83 -19.82
N CYS A 251 4.13 -7.68 -19.27
CA CYS A 251 3.64 -7.07 -18.03
C CYS A 251 3.68 -5.54 -18.18
N ALA A 252 3.03 -4.82 -17.27
CA ALA A 252 2.94 -3.37 -17.21
C ALA A 252 3.30 -2.78 -15.83
N ASN A 253 3.69 -3.60 -14.84
CA ASN A 253 4.09 -3.17 -13.50
C ASN A 253 5.56 -2.67 -13.43
N TRP A 254 5.96 -1.74 -14.31
CA TRP A 254 7.37 -1.40 -14.47
C TRP A 254 7.85 -0.19 -13.66
N ILE A 255 6.99 0.40 -12.82
CA ILE A 255 7.34 1.60 -12.06
C ILE A 255 8.43 1.33 -11.03
N GLY A 256 8.41 0.18 -10.36
CA GLY A 256 9.47 -0.23 -9.43
C GLY A 256 10.84 -0.32 -10.12
N CYS A 257 10.91 -1.03 -11.25
CA CYS A 257 12.11 -1.13 -12.09
C CYS A 257 12.59 0.26 -12.57
N TYR A 258 11.67 1.07 -13.09
CA TYR A 258 11.97 2.42 -13.58
C TYR A 258 12.53 3.31 -12.46
N ALA A 259 11.89 3.33 -11.30
CA ALA A 259 12.30 4.13 -10.15
C ALA A 259 13.67 3.71 -9.63
N LEU A 260 13.96 2.41 -9.53
CA LEU A 260 15.29 1.91 -9.17
C LEU A 260 16.38 2.48 -10.08
N LEU A 261 16.21 2.35 -11.39
CA LEU A 261 17.20 2.80 -12.38
C LEU A 261 17.43 4.31 -12.30
N VAL A 262 16.34 5.08 -12.19
CA VAL A 262 16.41 6.55 -12.11
C VAL A 262 17.05 7.01 -10.80
N GLU A 263 16.69 6.39 -9.67
CA GLU A 263 17.22 6.77 -8.35
C GLU A 263 18.72 6.45 -8.23
N LEU A 264 19.16 5.24 -8.64
CA LEU A 264 20.58 4.89 -8.67
C LEU A 264 21.39 5.77 -9.62
N ALA A 265 20.87 6.03 -10.82
CA ALA A 265 21.55 6.91 -11.78
C ALA A 265 21.70 8.34 -11.24
N ARG A 266 20.65 8.88 -10.61
CA ARG A 266 20.69 10.21 -9.98
C ARG A 266 21.70 10.26 -8.84
N ALA A 267 21.82 9.19 -8.07
CA ALA A 267 22.78 9.09 -6.97
C ALA A 267 24.22 8.74 -7.44
N GLY A 268 24.43 8.45 -8.73
CA GLY A 268 25.74 8.12 -9.28
C GLY A 268 26.24 6.72 -8.90
N HIS A 269 25.34 5.79 -8.59
CA HIS A 269 25.68 4.41 -8.23
C HIS A 269 25.58 3.46 -9.43
N GLY A 270 26.44 2.43 -9.47
CA GLY A 270 26.44 1.42 -10.53
C GLY A 270 26.86 1.98 -11.90
N ASN A 271 26.04 1.75 -12.92
CA ASN A 271 26.24 2.26 -14.29
C ASN A 271 25.16 3.28 -14.69
N PRO A 272 25.28 4.56 -14.26
CA PRO A 272 24.27 5.60 -14.55
C PRO A 272 23.91 5.74 -16.03
N THR A 273 24.89 5.61 -16.94
CA THR A 273 24.65 5.71 -18.38
C THR A 273 23.71 4.61 -18.88
N ALA A 274 23.96 3.36 -18.50
CA ALA A 274 23.11 2.24 -18.87
C ALA A 274 21.72 2.35 -18.22
N TYR A 275 21.65 2.78 -16.96
CA TYR A 275 20.41 2.92 -16.22
C TYR A 275 19.49 4.00 -16.82
N VAL A 276 20.05 5.16 -17.19
CA VAL A 276 19.30 6.23 -17.88
C VAL A 276 18.76 5.73 -19.22
N ALA A 277 19.58 5.00 -20.00
CA ALA A 277 19.14 4.46 -21.28
C ALA A 277 18.02 3.41 -21.12
N ALA A 278 18.11 2.53 -20.12
CA ALA A 278 17.09 1.55 -19.81
C ALA A 278 15.78 2.20 -19.31
N ALA A 279 15.88 3.17 -18.40
CA ALA A 279 14.74 3.91 -17.87
C ALA A 279 14.02 4.70 -18.98
N ALA A 280 14.75 5.27 -19.95
CA ALA A 280 14.15 5.97 -21.08
C ALA A 280 13.26 5.03 -21.93
N LYS A 281 13.76 3.82 -22.25
CA LYS A 281 12.97 2.80 -22.97
C LYS A 281 11.72 2.38 -22.18
N ALA A 282 11.87 2.19 -20.86
CA ALA A 282 10.75 1.80 -20.01
C ALA A 282 9.67 2.89 -19.96
N ARG A 283 10.07 4.15 -19.76
CA ARG A 283 9.16 5.29 -19.77
C ARG A 283 8.44 5.43 -21.12
N GLU A 284 9.17 5.37 -22.22
CA GLU A 284 8.59 5.45 -23.56
C GLU A 284 7.55 4.34 -23.78
N TRP A 285 7.88 3.10 -23.42
CA TRP A 285 6.98 1.97 -23.56
C TRP A 285 5.72 2.13 -22.68
N ILE A 286 5.86 2.51 -21.41
CA ILE A 286 4.73 2.72 -20.49
C ILE A 286 3.78 3.79 -21.05
N LEU A 287 4.32 4.92 -21.52
CA LEU A 287 3.53 6.03 -22.06
C LEU A 287 2.84 5.69 -23.39
N HIS A 288 3.43 4.79 -24.18
CA HIS A 288 2.90 4.40 -25.49
C HIS A 288 1.88 3.26 -25.41
N TYR A 289 2.07 2.30 -24.50
CA TYR A 289 1.23 1.10 -24.40
C TYR A 289 0.24 1.16 -23.23
N PRO A 290 0.55 0.76 -21.99
CA PRO A 290 -0.46 0.69 -20.94
C PRO A 290 -1.15 2.03 -20.66
N MET A 291 -0.44 3.16 -20.81
CA MET A 291 -1.01 4.51 -20.70
C MET A 291 -1.93 4.93 -21.87
N LYS A 292 -2.06 4.13 -22.94
CA LYS A 292 -2.97 4.37 -24.07
C LYS A 292 -4.00 3.26 -24.23
N THR A 293 -3.58 2.02 -24.08
CA THR A 293 -4.44 0.83 -24.24
C THR A 293 -5.28 0.54 -23.00
N GLY A 294 -4.83 0.98 -21.81
CA GLY A 294 -5.44 0.62 -20.54
C GLY A 294 -5.21 -0.84 -20.15
N TYR A 295 -4.30 -1.57 -20.81
CA TYR A 295 -3.92 -2.93 -20.44
C TYR A 295 -2.74 -2.94 -19.48
N TRP A 296 -3.10 -2.73 -18.21
CA TRP A 296 -2.20 -2.79 -17.07
C TRP A 296 -2.05 -4.22 -16.57
N THR A 297 -1.52 -5.11 -17.41
CA THR A 297 -1.23 -6.49 -16.99
C THR A 297 -0.19 -6.46 -15.88
N ASP A 298 -0.54 -6.99 -14.72
CA ASP A 298 0.42 -7.74 -13.92
C ASP A 298 -0.15 -9.13 -13.69
N GLY A 299 0.63 -9.93 -13.00
CA GLY A 299 0.08 -10.98 -12.18
C GLY A 299 0.70 -10.83 -10.80
N HIS A 300 -0.13 -11.07 -9.81
CA HIS A 300 0.32 -11.44 -8.49
C HIS A 300 1.23 -12.67 -8.58
N THR A 301 2.05 -12.87 -7.55
CA THR A 301 3.16 -13.83 -7.53
C THR A 301 2.73 -15.29 -7.70
N ASP A 302 1.43 -15.59 -7.75
CA ASP A 302 0.83 -16.90 -8.00
C ASP A 302 0.21 -17.10 -9.39
N ASN A 303 -0.08 -16.02 -10.14
CA ASN A 303 -0.86 -16.13 -11.37
C ASN A 303 0.03 -16.10 -12.63
N PRO A 304 0.09 -17.18 -13.43
CA PRO A 304 0.91 -17.25 -14.65
C PRO A 304 0.25 -16.52 -15.83
N VAL A 305 0.03 -15.21 -15.68
CA VAL A 305 -0.57 -14.39 -16.73
C VAL A 305 0.33 -14.39 -17.98
N LYS A 306 -0.22 -14.89 -19.08
CA LYS A 306 0.37 -14.88 -20.43
C LYS A 306 -0.55 -14.12 -21.38
N SER A 307 -0.84 -12.86 -21.04
CA SER A 307 -1.77 -12.01 -21.79
C SER A 307 -1.29 -10.56 -21.82
N HIS A 308 -1.43 -9.93 -22.99
CA HIS A 308 -1.17 -8.51 -23.20
C HIS A 308 -2.44 -7.64 -23.14
N THR A 309 -3.58 -8.23 -22.73
CA THR A 309 -4.88 -7.53 -22.59
C THR A 309 -5.50 -7.68 -21.20
N TYR A 310 -4.76 -8.32 -20.29
CA TYR A 310 -5.15 -8.52 -18.90
C TYR A 310 -5.16 -7.18 -18.16
N LYS A 311 -6.14 -7.00 -17.28
CA LYS A 311 -6.27 -5.81 -16.46
C LYS A 311 -6.06 -6.19 -15.01
N SER A 312 -5.14 -5.47 -14.39
CA SER A 312 -4.96 -5.46 -12.95
C SER A 312 -4.97 -4.02 -12.46
N ASN A 313 -5.60 -3.80 -11.31
CA ASN A 313 -5.67 -2.49 -10.70
C ASN A 313 -4.35 -2.09 -10.04
N THR A 314 -3.52 -3.05 -9.61
CA THR A 314 -2.26 -2.83 -8.89
C THR A 314 -1.24 -2.06 -9.73
N SER A 315 -0.86 -2.59 -10.89
CA SER A 315 0.03 -1.93 -11.87
C SER A 315 -0.42 -0.52 -12.22
N LYS A 316 -1.71 -0.38 -12.55
CA LYS A 316 -2.30 0.92 -12.88
C LYS A 316 -2.13 1.89 -11.72
N SER A 317 -2.46 1.44 -10.50
CA SER A 317 -2.40 2.32 -9.33
C SER A 317 -0.98 2.72 -8.95
N ASN A 318 -0.01 1.82 -9.10
CA ASN A 318 1.41 2.14 -8.93
C ASN A 318 1.84 3.27 -9.88
N ALA A 319 1.43 3.22 -11.16
CA ALA A 319 1.72 4.30 -12.12
C ALA A 319 1.06 5.63 -11.74
N ILE A 320 -0.23 5.62 -11.37
CA ILE A 320 -0.95 6.85 -11.02
C ILE A 320 -0.40 7.50 -9.75
N LEU A 321 -0.12 6.70 -8.71
CA LEU A 321 0.48 7.20 -7.48
C LEU A 321 1.89 7.78 -7.72
N TYR A 322 2.66 7.17 -8.61
CA TYR A 322 3.98 7.68 -9.01
C TYR A 322 3.89 9.04 -9.72
N LEU A 323 2.88 9.27 -10.56
CA LEU A 323 2.70 10.54 -11.28
C LEU A 323 2.50 11.75 -10.35
N PHE A 324 1.89 11.55 -9.17
CA PHE A 324 1.71 12.64 -8.21
C PHE A 324 3.02 13.15 -7.60
N GLU A 325 4.06 12.32 -7.54
CA GLU A 325 5.39 12.67 -7.03
C GLU A 325 6.35 13.04 -8.17
N HIS A 326 6.08 12.54 -9.38
CA HIS A 326 6.92 12.70 -10.55
C HIS A 326 6.11 13.17 -11.78
N PRO A 327 5.52 14.37 -11.75
CA PRO A 327 4.69 14.88 -12.85
C PRO A 327 5.44 15.02 -14.18
N GLN A 328 6.78 15.10 -14.16
CA GLN A 328 7.61 15.08 -15.37
C GLN A 328 7.59 13.73 -16.10
N PHE A 329 7.15 12.65 -15.44
CA PHE A 329 7.04 11.33 -16.06
C PHE A 329 6.00 11.35 -17.20
N ASP A 330 4.87 12.03 -17.03
CA ASP A 330 3.86 12.21 -18.07
C ASP A 330 3.41 13.67 -18.10
N PRO A 331 3.78 14.48 -19.11
CA PRO A 331 3.33 15.87 -19.22
C PRO A 331 1.80 16.02 -19.21
N ASP A 332 1.06 14.99 -19.63
CA ASP A 332 -0.40 14.98 -19.68
C ASP A 332 -1.05 14.41 -18.40
N TRP A 333 -0.28 14.23 -17.31
CA TRP A 333 -0.74 13.56 -16.09
C TRP A 333 -2.05 14.14 -15.54
N ARG A 334 -2.22 15.46 -15.56
CA ARG A 334 -3.46 16.11 -15.07
C ARG A 334 -4.70 15.73 -15.89
N THR A 335 -4.53 15.42 -17.17
CA THR A 335 -5.61 14.94 -18.05
C THR A 335 -5.83 13.44 -17.89
N ASN A 336 -4.76 12.69 -17.62
CA ASN A 336 -4.78 11.23 -17.61
C ASN A 336 -5.24 10.64 -16.26
N ILE A 337 -4.82 11.20 -15.13
CA ILE A 337 -5.18 10.69 -13.79
C ILE A 337 -6.69 10.51 -13.59
N PRO A 338 -7.56 11.52 -13.83
CA PRO A 338 -9.00 11.34 -13.63
C PRO A 338 -9.60 10.26 -14.54
N LYS A 339 -9.06 10.06 -15.75
CA LYS A 339 -9.47 8.97 -16.65
C LYS A 339 -9.10 7.61 -16.07
N TYR A 340 -7.94 7.49 -15.42
CA TYR A 340 -7.49 6.25 -14.79
C TYR A 340 -8.21 5.91 -13.49
N ILE A 341 -8.63 6.92 -12.73
CA ILE A 341 -9.55 6.71 -11.61
C ILE A 341 -10.89 6.17 -12.15
N GLY A 342 -11.43 6.79 -13.21
CA GLY A 342 -12.64 6.29 -13.89
C GLY A 342 -12.47 4.90 -14.50
N TRP A 343 -11.27 4.56 -14.97
CA TRP A 343 -10.93 3.21 -15.45
C TRP A 343 -11.04 2.18 -14.30
N THR A 344 -10.54 2.49 -13.10
CA THR A 344 -10.72 1.63 -11.92
C THR A 344 -12.20 1.46 -11.58
N GLU A 345 -12.97 2.54 -11.63
CA GLU A 345 -14.42 2.48 -11.40
C GLU A 345 -15.09 1.52 -12.40
N GLN A 346 -14.77 1.64 -13.68
CA GLN A 346 -15.31 0.79 -14.73
C GLN A 346 -14.95 -0.69 -14.55
N PHE A 347 -13.67 -1.01 -14.34
CA PHE A 347 -13.18 -2.39 -14.41
C PHE A 347 -13.12 -3.12 -13.07
N PHE A 348 -13.15 -2.40 -11.95
CA PHE A 348 -12.93 -2.99 -10.62
C PHE A 348 -13.91 -2.53 -9.55
N VAL A 349 -14.70 -1.47 -9.78
CA VAL A 349 -15.84 -1.12 -8.92
C VAL A 349 -17.11 -1.73 -9.50
N HIS A 350 -17.48 -1.33 -10.72
CA HIS A 350 -18.75 -1.73 -11.36
C HIS A 350 -18.76 -3.18 -11.84
N ARG A 351 -17.60 -3.74 -12.20
CA ARG A 351 -17.46 -5.17 -12.39
C ARG A 351 -17.39 -5.84 -11.02
N THR A 352 -18.27 -6.80 -10.76
CA THR A 352 -18.34 -7.52 -9.48
C THR A 352 -18.24 -9.03 -9.70
N SER A 353 -17.75 -9.74 -8.68
CA SER A 353 -17.67 -11.20 -8.63
C SER A 353 -18.47 -11.71 -7.44
N GLY A 354 -18.95 -12.96 -7.49
CA GLY A 354 -19.56 -13.62 -6.32
C GLY A 354 -20.82 -12.96 -5.76
N GLY A 355 -21.48 -12.06 -6.50
CA GLY A 355 -22.62 -11.28 -5.99
C GLY A 355 -22.23 -10.13 -5.06
N GLU A 356 -20.94 -9.81 -4.96
CA GLU A 356 -20.45 -8.72 -4.12
C GLU A 356 -20.94 -7.36 -4.62
N PRO A 357 -21.13 -6.37 -3.73
CA PRO A 357 -21.59 -5.06 -4.12
C PRO A 357 -20.51 -4.28 -4.90
N ALA A 358 -20.93 -3.46 -5.85
CA ALA A 358 -20.05 -2.43 -6.44
C ALA A 358 -19.83 -1.28 -5.44
N THR A 359 -20.86 -0.95 -4.66
CA THR A 359 -20.83 0.11 -3.65
C THR A 359 -21.43 -0.36 -2.34
N ALA A 360 -20.84 0.04 -1.22
CA ALA A 360 -21.32 -0.28 0.11
C ALA A 360 -21.51 0.99 0.94
N PHE A 361 -22.77 1.34 1.26
CA PHE A 361 -23.09 2.50 2.11
C PHE A 361 -22.42 3.81 1.64
N GLY A 362 -22.38 4.04 0.33
CA GLY A 362 -21.76 5.20 -0.30
C GLY A 362 -20.26 5.07 -0.61
N ALA A 363 -19.60 3.98 -0.19
CA ALA A 363 -18.23 3.66 -0.58
C ALA A 363 -18.18 2.95 -1.93
N ASN A 364 -17.19 3.29 -2.76
CA ASN A 364 -16.81 2.45 -3.91
C ASN A 364 -15.87 1.37 -3.39
N VAL A 365 -16.21 0.10 -3.62
CA VAL A 365 -15.40 -1.05 -3.18
C VAL A 365 -14.77 -1.71 -4.39
N VAL A 366 -13.48 -1.97 -4.31
CA VAL A 366 -12.63 -2.22 -5.48
C VAL A 366 -12.12 -3.65 -5.48
N GLY A 367 -12.20 -4.32 -6.62
CA GLY A 367 -11.57 -5.62 -6.85
C GLY A 367 -10.18 -5.52 -7.50
N GLU A 368 -9.52 -6.66 -7.66
CA GLU A 368 -8.09 -6.71 -7.98
C GLU A 368 -7.80 -6.82 -9.49
N GLN A 369 -8.25 -7.90 -10.13
CA GLN A 369 -7.79 -8.26 -11.47
C GLN A 369 -8.83 -9.08 -12.27
N ASP A 370 -8.60 -9.25 -13.58
CA ASP A 370 -9.55 -9.91 -14.48
C ASP A 370 -9.98 -11.32 -14.01
N ASP A 371 -9.05 -12.14 -13.49
CA ASP A 371 -9.36 -13.50 -13.03
C ASP A 371 -9.71 -13.60 -11.53
N PHE A 372 -9.52 -12.51 -10.78
CA PHE A 372 -9.77 -12.45 -9.34
C PHE A 372 -10.30 -11.07 -8.95
N ASN A 373 -11.61 -10.86 -9.12
CA ASN A 373 -12.25 -9.55 -8.95
C ASN A 373 -13.14 -9.50 -7.69
N PHE A 374 -12.70 -10.14 -6.61
CA PHE A 374 -13.31 -10.00 -5.28
C PHE A 374 -12.97 -8.64 -4.67
N LYS A 375 -13.87 -8.04 -3.90
CA LYS A 375 -13.68 -6.72 -3.28
C LYS A 375 -12.72 -6.82 -2.10
N MET A 376 -11.63 -6.07 -2.18
CA MET A 376 -10.50 -6.16 -1.26
C MET A 376 -10.19 -4.84 -0.56
N ASP A 377 -9.67 -4.93 0.67
CA ASP A 377 -9.28 -3.79 1.49
C ASP A 377 -8.19 -2.95 0.82
N TYR A 378 -7.11 -3.57 0.37
CA TYR A 378 -5.96 -2.88 -0.18
C TYR A 378 -6.25 -2.21 -1.54
N GLN A 379 -7.04 -2.85 -2.41
CA GLN A 379 -7.48 -2.25 -3.68
C GLN A 379 -8.39 -1.04 -3.45
N THR A 380 -9.26 -1.14 -2.45
CA THR A 380 -10.13 -0.03 -2.04
C THR A 380 -9.33 1.11 -1.42
N ALA A 381 -8.28 0.80 -0.65
CA ALA A 381 -7.36 1.78 -0.08
C ALA A 381 -6.56 2.51 -1.18
N ARG A 382 -6.10 1.79 -2.23
CA ARG A 382 -5.42 2.38 -3.40
C ARG A 382 -6.30 3.40 -4.11
N TYR A 383 -7.54 3.01 -4.41
CA TYR A 383 -8.50 3.91 -5.03
C TYR A 383 -8.77 5.16 -4.17
N ALA A 384 -8.89 4.99 -2.85
CA ALA A 384 -9.05 6.10 -1.93
C ALA A 384 -7.84 7.04 -1.95
N ALA A 385 -6.62 6.50 -1.99
CA ALA A 385 -5.39 7.28 -2.12
C ALA A 385 -5.34 8.08 -3.42
N GLU A 386 -5.67 7.47 -4.57
CA GLU A 386 -5.73 8.17 -5.85
C GLU A 386 -6.75 9.31 -5.84
N CYS A 387 -7.96 9.05 -5.33
CA CYS A 387 -9.01 10.04 -5.20
C CYS A 387 -8.58 11.20 -4.30
N ALA A 388 -7.98 10.91 -3.14
CA ALA A 388 -7.51 11.93 -2.21
C ALA A 388 -6.41 12.80 -2.85
N ARG A 389 -5.40 12.17 -3.45
CA ARG A 389 -4.31 12.88 -4.14
C ARG A 389 -4.83 13.72 -5.31
N TRP A 390 -5.81 13.23 -6.06
CA TRP A 390 -6.45 14.00 -7.13
C TRP A 390 -7.29 15.17 -6.60
N TYR A 391 -8.02 15.00 -5.49
CA TYR A 391 -8.70 16.09 -4.80
C TYR A 391 -7.72 17.21 -4.42
N ARG A 392 -6.55 16.86 -3.85
CA ARG A 392 -5.50 17.87 -3.53
C ARG A 392 -5.09 18.69 -4.76
N VAL A 393 -5.02 18.06 -5.93
CA VAL A 393 -4.60 18.71 -7.18
C VAL A 393 -5.71 19.53 -7.83
N SER A 394 -6.95 19.03 -7.80
CA SER A 394 -8.08 19.55 -8.57
C SER A 394 -9.02 20.45 -7.77
N GLY A 395 -9.10 20.26 -6.45
CA GLY A 395 -10.12 20.87 -5.59
C GLY A 395 -11.52 20.26 -5.75
N ASP A 396 -11.68 19.17 -6.51
CA ASP A 396 -12.98 18.56 -6.76
C ASP A 396 -13.42 17.69 -5.57
N GLU A 397 -14.35 18.24 -4.78
CA GLU A 397 -14.93 17.63 -3.57
C GLU A 397 -15.56 16.25 -3.81
N SER A 398 -15.95 15.91 -5.05
CA SER A 398 -16.48 14.57 -5.34
C SER A 398 -15.43 13.48 -5.13
N TYR A 399 -14.15 13.77 -5.41
CA TYR A 399 -13.06 12.84 -5.14
C TYR A 399 -12.70 12.78 -3.66
N ARG A 400 -12.85 13.88 -2.92
CA ARG A 400 -12.72 13.86 -1.46
C ARG A 400 -13.77 12.94 -0.82
N GLU A 401 -15.02 13.05 -1.25
CA GLU A 401 -16.10 12.18 -0.78
C GLU A 401 -15.85 10.71 -1.15
N LYS A 402 -15.47 10.42 -2.40
CA LYS A 402 -15.09 9.06 -2.84
C LYS A 402 -13.98 8.47 -1.98
N ALA A 403 -12.93 9.24 -1.71
CA ALA A 403 -11.82 8.82 -0.86
C ALA A 403 -12.28 8.54 0.57
N TYR A 404 -13.07 9.45 1.16
CA TYR A 404 -13.53 9.33 2.53
C TYR A 404 -14.35 8.06 2.75
N ARG A 405 -15.35 7.80 1.89
CA ARG A 405 -16.22 6.63 2.04
C ARG A 405 -15.48 5.32 1.82
N SER A 406 -14.63 5.27 0.80
CA SER A 406 -13.86 4.07 0.48
C SER A 406 -12.84 3.75 1.58
N LEU A 407 -12.14 4.76 2.11
CA LEU A 407 -11.21 4.57 3.22
C LEU A 407 -11.93 4.21 4.54
N ASN A 408 -13.12 4.77 4.79
CA ASN A 408 -13.96 4.36 5.92
C ASN A 408 -14.36 2.89 5.81
N TRP A 409 -14.75 2.41 4.62
CA TRP A 409 -15.04 0.99 4.40
C TRP A 409 -13.83 0.11 4.73
N VAL A 410 -12.62 0.51 4.33
CA VAL A 410 -11.37 -0.21 4.66
C VAL A 410 -11.16 -0.37 6.16
N THR A 411 -11.59 0.60 6.98
CA THR A 411 -11.48 0.47 8.45
C THR A 411 -12.26 -0.74 8.99
N TYR A 412 -13.33 -1.17 8.33
CA TYR A 412 -14.13 -2.34 8.72
C TYR A 412 -13.46 -3.67 8.36
N CYS A 413 -12.44 -3.68 7.49
CA CYS A 413 -11.71 -4.88 7.09
C CYS A 413 -10.66 -5.32 8.13
N SER A 414 -10.81 -4.87 9.38
CA SER A 414 -9.93 -5.18 10.50
C SER A 414 -10.73 -5.34 11.78
N ASP A 415 -10.39 -6.34 12.58
CA ASP A 415 -10.96 -6.47 13.92
C ASP A 415 -10.29 -5.52 14.94
N ALA A 416 -10.73 -5.61 16.19
CA ALA A 416 -10.22 -4.77 17.26
C ALA A 416 -8.74 -5.02 17.56
N GLU A 417 -8.23 -6.20 17.26
CA GLU A 417 -6.85 -6.61 17.47
C GLU A 417 -5.95 -6.29 16.26
N GLY A 418 -6.53 -5.78 15.15
CA GLY A 418 -5.81 -5.44 13.92
C GLY A 418 -5.62 -6.60 12.95
N ARG A 419 -6.30 -7.73 13.20
CA ARG A 419 -6.34 -8.86 12.26
C ARG A 419 -7.21 -8.48 11.06
N ALA A 420 -6.74 -8.76 9.86
CA ALA A 420 -7.46 -8.43 8.63
C ALA A 420 -8.59 -9.40 8.33
N THR A 421 -9.54 -8.88 7.58
CA THR A 421 -10.35 -9.65 6.65
C THR A 421 -10.24 -8.97 5.30
N GLU A 422 -9.32 -9.45 4.46
CA GLU A 422 -8.98 -8.84 3.18
C GLU A 422 -10.21 -8.67 2.26
N SER A 423 -11.01 -9.72 2.14
CA SER A 423 -12.23 -9.77 1.34
C SER A 423 -13.47 -9.92 2.25
N PRO A 424 -14.00 -8.82 2.82
CA PRO A 424 -15.01 -8.87 3.88
C PRO A 424 -16.40 -9.35 3.40
N TYR A 425 -16.61 -9.48 2.09
CA TYR A 425 -17.82 -10.08 1.51
C TYR A 425 -17.63 -11.54 1.09
N SER A 426 -16.39 -12.04 1.10
CA SER A 426 -16.01 -13.39 0.70
C SER A 426 -15.12 -14.03 1.75
N LEU A 427 -15.68 -14.22 2.96
CA LEU A 427 -14.96 -14.68 4.17
C LEU A 427 -14.34 -16.09 4.09
N HIS A 428 -14.56 -16.81 2.99
CA HIS A 428 -13.93 -18.10 2.72
C HIS A 428 -12.51 -17.96 2.14
N LEU A 429 -12.14 -16.77 1.69
CA LEU A 429 -10.82 -16.46 1.15
C LEU A 429 -9.82 -16.28 2.30
N ALA A 430 -8.57 -16.70 2.05
CA ALA A 430 -7.47 -16.39 2.95
C ALA A 430 -7.17 -14.89 2.95
N THR A 431 -6.50 -14.42 3.99
CA THR A 431 -6.01 -13.05 4.11
C THR A 431 -4.51 -13.01 3.87
N TRP A 432 -4.07 -12.19 2.93
CA TRP A 432 -2.66 -12.08 2.57
C TRP A 432 -1.93 -11.01 3.41
N TRP A 433 -0.68 -11.32 3.75
CA TRP A 433 0.18 -10.48 4.58
C TRP A 433 0.67 -9.24 3.83
N SER A 434 1.09 -9.42 2.58
CA SER A 434 1.49 -8.33 1.68
C SER A 434 0.40 -7.29 1.54
N ASP A 435 -0.81 -7.75 1.22
CA ASP A 435 -1.98 -6.94 0.93
C ASP A 435 -2.47 -6.16 2.15
N CYS A 436 -2.78 -6.86 3.24
CA CYS A 436 -3.43 -6.22 4.39
C CYS A 436 -2.49 -5.45 5.33
N TYR A 437 -1.18 -5.73 5.31
CA TYR A 437 -0.21 -5.16 6.27
C TYR A 437 0.92 -4.37 5.63
N GLY A 438 1.24 -4.65 4.36
CA GLY A 438 2.12 -3.82 3.55
C GLY A 438 1.31 -2.79 2.77
N GLU A 439 0.54 -3.27 1.81
CA GLU A 439 -0.06 -2.47 0.76
C GLU A 439 -1.23 -1.59 1.22
N CYS A 440 -2.19 -2.14 1.94
CA CYS A 440 -3.34 -1.40 2.45
C CYS A 440 -2.91 -0.25 3.38
N PRO A 441 -2.10 -0.47 4.44
CA PRO A 441 -1.73 0.60 5.36
C PRO A 441 -0.92 1.73 4.69
N ARG A 442 -0.03 1.42 3.73
CA ARG A 442 0.77 2.48 3.07
C ARG A 442 -0.06 3.51 2.30
N MET A 443 -1.28 3.14 1.89
CA MET A 443 -2.20 4.05 1.20
C MET A 443 -2.77 5.16 2.11
N PHE A 444 -2.86 4.93 3.42
CA PHE A 444 -3.36 5.95 4.36
C PHE A 444 -2.45 7.18 4.41
N TYR A 445 -1.14 6.99 4.30
CA TYR A 445 -0.18 8.10 4.27
C TYR A 445 -0.31 8.94 3.00
N GLN A 446 -0.62 8.33 1.85
CA GLN A 446 -0.96 9.07 0.63
C GLN A 446 -2.20 9.95 0.84
N VAL A 447 -3.20 9.42 1.54
CA VAL A 447 -4.42 10.16 1.89
C VAL A 447 -4.12 11.28 2.87
N PHE A 448 -3.30 11.06 3.91
CA PHE A 448 -2.90 12.12 4.85
C PHE A 448 -2.10 13.24 4.17
N ALA A 449 -1.24 12.90 3.21
CA ALA A 449 -0.54 13.90 2.39
C ALA A 449 -1.52 14.82 1.65
N ALA A 450 -2.64 14.25 1.18
CA ALA A 450 -3.69 14.99 0.50
C ALA A 450 -4.58 15.80 1.45
N ILE A 451 -5.06 15.15 2.52
CA ILE A 451 -6.11 15.62 3.42
C ILE A 451 -5.59 15.48 4.87
N PRO A 452 -4.72 16.40 5.31
CA PRO A 452 -4.10 16.35 6.65
C PRO A 452 -5.12 16.46 7.79
N GLU A 453 -6.32 16.97 7.52
CA GLU A 453 -7.46 17.01 8.44
C GLU A 453 -7.87 15.62 8.97
N TRP A 454 -7.57 14.54 8.21
CA TRP A 454 -7.92 13.17 8.59
C TRP A 454 -6.85 12.45 9.43
N ALA A 455 -5.69 13.08 9.64
CA ALA A 455 -4.73 12.68 10.65
C ALA A 455 -5.20 13.15 12.05
N PRO A 456 -4.77 12.50 13.15
CA PRO A 456 -5.31 12.77 14.48
C PRO A 456 -5.02 14.20 14.95
N PRO A 457 -6.01 14.90 15.55
CA PRO A 457 -5.82 16.26 16.03
C PRO A 457 -4.98 16.33 17.30
N GLY A 458 -4.21 17.42 17.43
CA GLY A 458 -3.35 17.69 18.58
C GLY A 458 -2.07 16.84 18.63
N GLU A 459 -1.74 16.14 17.55
CA GLU A 459 -0.56 15.27 17.44
C GLU A 459 0.36 15.76 16.31
N ASP A 460 1.67 15.61 16.52
CA ASP A 460 2.71 15.97 15.55
C ASP A 460 3.12 14.74 14.74
N HIS A 461 2.96 14.79 13.42
CA HIS A 461 3.30 13.68 12.53
C HIS A 461 3.84 14.15 11.18
N ILE A 462 4.89 13.47 10.71
CA ILE A 462 5.23 13.42 9.29
C ILE A 462 4.23 12.48 8.63
N LEU A 463 3.32 13.04 7.85
CA LEU A 463 2.21 12.33 7.21
C LEU A 463 2.66 11.53 6.01
N TYR A 464 3.62 12.04 5.23
CA TYR A 464 4.12 11.37 4.04
C TYR A 464 5.44 11.96 3.54
N SER A 465 6.26 11.09 2.98
CA SER A 465 7.41 11.40 2.12
C SER A 465 7.55 10.31 1.07
N TYR A 466 7.81 10.69 -0.18
CA TYR A 466 8.21 9.72 -1.21
C TYR A 466 9.60 9.13 -0.88
N GLY A 467 10.54 10.00 -0.52
CA GLY A 467 11.91 9.63 -0.19
C GLY A 467 12.09 9.05 1.20
N VAL A 468 13.25 8.43 1.44
CA VAL A 468 13.58 7.82 2.74
C VAL A 468 13.97 8.88 3.77
N LEU A 469 13.34 8.81 4.95
CA LEU A 469 13.65 9.62 6.12
C LEU A 469 14.25 8.75 7.22
N VAL A 470 15.28 9.26 7.88
CA VAL A 470 15.97 8.61 9.01
C VAL A 470 16.12 9.60 10.17
N SER A 471 16.49 9.09 11.35
CA SER A 471 16.72 9.92 12.55
C SER A 471 15.53 10.82 12.89
N VAL A 472 14.31 10.30 12.75
CA VAL A 472 13.07 11.01 13.07
C VAL A 472 12.96 11.19 14.58
N ILE A 473 12.76 12.43 15.01
CA ILE A 473 12.65 12.85 16.40
C ILE A 473 11.40 13.70 16.56
N TYR A 474 10.55 13.31 17.52
CA TYR A 474 9.42 14.09 18.01
C TYR A 474 9.70 14.56 19.43
N ARG A 475 9.53 15.85 19.69
CA ARG A 475 9.51 16.45 21.04
C ARG A 475 8.47 17.57 21.07
N PRO A 476 8.00 18.02 22.25
CA PRO A 476 7.09 19.14 22.34
C PRO A 476 7.62 20.36 21.57
N GLY A 477 6.88 20.80 20.54
CA GLY A 477 7.27 21.94 19.70
C GLY A 477 8.48 21.69 18.79
N LEU A 478 8.86 20.44 18.53
CA LEU A 478 9.96 20.08 17.63
C LEU A 478 9.64 18.80 16.84
N VAL A 479 9.76 18.90 15.52
CA VAL A 479 9.93 17.73 14.64
C VAL A 479 11.26 17.86 13.91
N GLU A 480 12.11 16.84 14.01
CA GLU A 480 13.38 16.76 13.29
C GLU A 480 13.49 15.43 12.55
N TYR A 481 14.08 15.46 11.35
CA TYR A 481 14.38 14.27 10.58
C TYR A 481 15.53 14.52 9.62
N ARG A 482 16.21 13.47 9.16
CA ARG A 482 17.17 13.54 8.07
C ARG A 482 16.55 12.93 6.82
N ALA A 483 16.54 13.69 5.74
CA ALA A 483 16.12 13.17 4.44
C ALA A 483 17.32 12.68 3.62
N CYS A 484 17.21 11.47 3.09
CA CYS A 484 18.29 10.83 2.34
C CYS A 484 18.36 11.27 0.87
N ASP A 485 17.20 11.55 0.27
CA ASP A 485 17.14 12.02 -1.12
C ASP A 485 17.50 13.50 -1.26
N PRO A 486 18.21 13.90 -2.32
CA PRO A 486 18.58 15.29 -2.54
C PRO A 486 17.36 16.18 -2.77
N THR A 487 16.28 15.67 -3.36
CA THR A 487 15.07 16.46 -3.60
C THR A 487 13.86 15.73 -3.05
N GLY A 488 12.92 16.43 -2.44
CA GLY A 488 11.73 15.80 -1.88
C GLY A 488 10.70 16.81 -1.40
N VAL A 489 9.51 16.29 -1.13
CA VAL A 489 8.43 17.00 -0.46
C VAL A 489 7.98 16.17 0.72
N GLU A 490 8.03 16.77 1.90
CA GLU A 490 7.50 16.17 3.12
C GLU A 490 6.22 16.88 3.54
N TYR A 491 5.21 16.10 3.89
CA TYR A 491 3.90 16.57 4.35
C TYR A 491 3.76 16.25 5.83
N LEU A 492 3.36 17.24 6.62
CA LEU A 492 3.28 17.14 8.07
C LEU A 492 1.95 17.69 8.59
N ARG A 493 1.49 17.15 9.71
CA ARG A 493 0.53 17.78 10.62
C ARG A 493 1.28 18.12 11.90
N LEU A 494 1.15 19.35 12.38
CA LEU A 494 1.75 19.80 13.62
C LEU A 494 0.69 20.44 14.50
N SER A 495 0.78 20.22 15.80
CA SER A 495 -0.01 20.85 16.87
C SER A 495 0.38 22.32 17.14
N TYR A 496 1.27 22.87 16.32
CA TYR A 496 1.77 24.23 16.40
C TYR A 496 2.12 24.77 15.02
N ARG A 497 2.17 26.09 14.88
CA ARG A 497 2.78 26.74 13.71
C ARG A 497 4.29 26.80 13.92
N PRO A 498 5.13 26.24 13.04
CA PRO A 498 6.57 26.41 13.14
C PRO A 498 6.96 27.89 13.09
N ALA A 499 7.84 28.29 14.00
CA ALA A 499 8.50 29.59 13.98
C ALA A 499 9.81 29.55 13.18
N HIS A 500 10.49 28.41 13.21
CA HIS A 500 11.69 28.17 12.42
C HIS A 500 11.60 26.83 11.71
N VAL A 501 11.84 26.85 10.40
CA VAL A 501 12.06 25.66 9.58
C VAL A 501 13.45 25.79 8.98
N ALA A 502 14.29 24.78 9.16
CA ALA A 502 15.69 24.82 8.73
C ALA A 502 16.12 23.51 8.09
N LEU A 503 17.08 23.59 7.14
CA LEU A 503 17.75 22.48 6.50
C LEU A 503 19.28 22.61 6.71
N ASP A 504 19.84 21.67 7.48
CA ASP A 504 21.20 21.72 8.04
C ASP A 504 21.48 23.04 8.77
N GLY A 505 20.54 23.45 9.64
CA GLY A 505 20.62 24.69 10.41
C GLY A 505 20.41 25.98 9.61
N ARG A 506 20.27 25.91 8.27
CA ARG A 506 19.96 27.07 7.43
C ARG A 506 18.46 27.23 7.28
N SER A 507 17.94 28.41 7.61
CA SER A 507 16.50 28.69 7.52
C SER A 507 15.98 28.49 6.08
N LEU A 508 14.85 27.78 5.97
CA LEU A 508 14.07 27.67 4.74
C LEU A 508 13.02 28.79 4.69
N PRO A 509 12.84 29.46 3.54
CA PRO A 509 11.85 30.53 3.42
C PRO A 509 10.43 29.95 3.46
N GLU A 510 9.53 30.63 4.17
CA GLU A 510 8.09 30.41 4.03
C GLU A 510 7.62 30.95 2.68
N ARG A 511 6.76 30.20 1.98
CA ARG A 511 6.28 30.55 0.63
C ARG A 511 4.79 30.33 0.48
N ALA A 512 4.19 31.10 -0.43
CA ALA A 512 2.81 30.91 -0.86
C ALA A 512 2.65 29.67 -1.76
N ASP A 513 3.68 29.34 -2.55
CA ASP A 513 3.75 28.12 -3.36
C ASP A 513 5.11 27.41 -3.21
N LEU A 514 5.10 26.10 -3.45
CA LEU A 514 6.28 25.24 -3.34
C LEU A 514 6.75 24.78 -4.74
N THR A 515 6.89 25.71 -5.68
CA THR A 515 7.60 25.44 -6.94
C THR A 515 9.12 25.35 -6.74
N THR A 516 9.65 25.98 -5.69
CA THR A 516 11.08 26.01 -5.30
C THR A 516 11.27 25.65 -3.83
N GLU A 517 12.52 25.45 -3.39
CA GLU A 517 12.85 25.08 -2.00
C GLU A 517 12.31 26.10 -0.98
N GLY A 518 11.62 25.61 0.04
CA GLY A 518 10.92 26.40 1.05
C GLY A 518 9.88 25.57 1.79
N TRP A 519 9.03 26.22 2.57
CA TRP A 519 7.92 25.57 3.27
C TRP A 519 6.67 26.43 3.26
N SER A 520 5.52 25.82 3.53
CA SER A 520 4.23 26.51 3.65
C SER A 520 3.43 25.90 4.80
N ALA A 521 2.59 26.70 5.46
CA ALA A 521 1.68 26.22 6.49
C ALA A 521 0.25 26.73 6.27
N ARG A 522 -0.73 25.88 6.61
CA ARG A 522 -2.16 26.21 6.62
C ARG A 522 -2.78 25.74 7.93
N SER A 523 -3.56 26.60 8.58
CA SER A 523 -4.29 26.21 9.79
C SER A 523 -5.35 25.15 9.49
N LEU A 524 -5.44 24.16 10.37
CA LEU A 524 -6.47 23.11 10.37
C LEU A 524 -7.57 23.37 11.43
N GLY A 525 -7.46 24.48 12.16
CA GLY A 525 -8.26 24.74 13.37
C GLY A 525 -7.68 24.04 14.60
N GLY A 526 -8.18 24.41 15.80
CA GLY A 526 -7.78 23.76 17.05
C GLY A 526 -6.33 23.95 17.49
N GLY A 527 -5.56 24.83 16.83
CA GLY A 527 -4.12 25.00 17.07
C GLY A 527 -3.24 24.23 16.08
N ASP A 528 -3.83 23.34 15.27
CA ASP A 528 -3.09 22.49 14.35
C ASP A 528 -2.83 23.16 12.99
N TYR A 529 -1.75 22.73 12.35
CA TYR A 529 -1.27 23.20 11.06
C TYR A 529 -0.89 22.03 10.16
N ALA A 530 -1.33 22.09 8.91
CA ALA A 530 -0.72 21.32 7.83
C ALA A 530 0.51 22.08 7.36
N VAL A 531 1.67 21.42 7.38
CA VAL A 531 2.93 21.97 6.93
C VAL A 531 3.44 21.14 5.75
N THR A 532 3.97 21.80 4.74
CA THR A 532 4.63 21.13 3.61
C THR A 532 6.02 21.73 3.45
N VAL A 533 7.03 20.88 3.38
CA VAL A 533 8.43 21.26 3.20
C VAL A 533 8.89 20.73 1.85
N ARG A 534 9.40 21.61 0.98
CA ARG A 534 10.05 21.23 -0.27
C ARG A 534 11.55 21.45 -0.17
N ARG A 535 12.33 20.43 -0.48
CA ARG A 535 13.79 20.47 -0.48
C ARG A 535 14.36 20.32 -1.88
N ALA A 536 15.48 21.01 -2.10
CA ALA A 536 16.34 20.84 -3.27
C ALA A 536 17.71 20.21 -2.92
N ARG A 537 17.96 19.95 -1.63
CA ARG A 537 19.12 19.20 -1.12
C ARG A 537 18.75 18.25 0.02
N ALA A 538 19.54 17.18 0.19
CA ALA A 538 19.46 16.27 1.34
C ALA A 538 19.97 16.98 2.59
N GLY A 539 19.62 16.47 3.77
CA GLY A 539 20.08 17.06 5.04
C GLY A 539 19.12 16.85 6.20
N VAL A 540 19.46 17.45 7.34
CA VAL A 540 18.61 17.47 8.54
C VAL A 540 17.60 18.60 8.43
N VAL A 541 16.32 18.27 8.46
CA VAL A 541 15.23 19.22 8.57
C VAL A 541 14.79 19.32 10.02
N GLY A 542 14.72 20.54 10.54
CA GLY A 542 14.13 20.83 11.84
C GLY A 542 12.98 21.82 11.69
N LEU A 543 11.85 21.54 12.35
CA LEU A 543 10.70 22.42 12.50
C LEU A 543 10.50 22.68 13.98
N THR A 544 10.65 23.92 14.43
CA THR A 544 10.52 24.29 15.84
C THR A 544 9.45 25.34 16.07
N ALA A 545 8.72 25.22 17.17
CA ALA A 545 7.87 26.27 17.71
C ALA A 545 8.73 27.45 18.20
N SER A 546 8.13 28.63 18.38
CA SER A 546 8.77 29.70 19.14
C SER A 546 9.04 29.18 20.55
N SER A 547 10.26 29.31 21.07
CA SER A 547 10.50 29.06 22.49
C SER A 547 9.56 29.99 23.28
N ALA A 548 8.68 29.44 24.11
CA ALA A 548 8.12 30.23 25.19
C ALA A 548 9.34 30.80 25.93
N ALA A 549 9.46 32.12 25.97
CA ALA A 549 10.47 32.76 26.78
C ALA A 549 10.34 32.14 28.18
N SER A 550 11.39 31.44 28.62
CA SER A 550 11.50 31.08 30.02
C SER A 550 11.38 32.39 30.78
N ASP A 551 10.28 32.58 31.51
CA ASP A 551 10.10 33.71 32.42
C ASP A 551 11.26 33.65 33.43
N SER A 552 12.32 34.39 33.12
CA SER A 552 13.37 34.73 34.06
C SER A 552 12.82 35.84 34.96
N SER A 553 11.91 35.49 35.87
CA SER A 553 11.50 36.41 36.92
C SER A 553 11.01 35.68 38.17
N THR A 554 11.93 35.08 38.93
CA THR A 554 11.93 35.00 40.40
C THR A 554 13.32 34.49 40.82
N GLY A 555 14.11 35.12 41.69
CA GLY A 555 13.91 36.30 42.52
C GLY A 555 15.27 36.74 43.08
N LYS A 556 15.32 38.02 43.47
CA LYS A 556 16.35 38.57 44.35
C LYS A 556 16.24 37.97 45.75
#